data_AF-A0A817NBX2-F1
#
_entry.id   AF-A0A817NBX2-F1
#
_cell.length_a   1.000
_cell.length_b   1.000
_cell.length_c   1.000
_cell.angle_alpha   90.00
_cell.angle_beta   90.00
_cell.angle_gamma   90.00
#
_symmetry.space_group_name_H-M   'P 1'
#
loop_
_entity.id
_entity.type
_entity.pdbx_description
1 polymer ?
#
loop_
_entity_poly.entity_id
_entity_poly.type
_entity_poly.pdbx_seq_one_letter_code
_entity_poly.pdbx_strand_id
1 'polypeptide(L)'
;MELVNVDEGQPNLQPLTSEQHAKATNKTVVHPDECYRMIRRVTDERRFKQDPYLEKFGLTVDVDEMLMLPARILPPPKIIYKSSHGAQGDVIERVQIGKWWLNNRFDKTCEIRTWAVVLVSEREPDNRQIRLTRDFAQRISQVLIEFL
;
A
#
# COMPACT_ATOMS: atom_id res chain seq x y z
N MET A 1 -28.69 -18.37 27.64
CA MET A 1 -27.69 -18.55 26.56
C MET A 1 -27.08 -19.96 26.59
N GLU A 2 -27.84 -21.01 26.95
CA GLU A 2 -27.26 -22.36 27.11
C GLU A 2 -27.61 -23.35 26.00
N LEU A 3 -28.55 -23.01 25.10
CA LEU A 3 -29.05 -23.94 24.07
C LEU A 3 -29.23 -23.27 22.69
N VAL A 4 -28.53 -22.16 22.42
CA VAL A 4 -28.64 -21.47 21.12
C VAL A 4 -27.26 -21.34 20.50
N ASN A 5 -27.11 -21.91 19.30
CA ASN A 5 -25.92 -21.74 18.46
C ASN A 5 -26.22 -20.70 17.38
N VAL A 6 -25.16 -19.97 16.97
CA VAL A 6 -25.24 -19.08 15.82
C VAL A 6 -25.16 -19.94 14.55
N ASP A 7 -26.08 -19.73 13.61
CA ASP A 7 -26.08 -20.47 12.35
C ASP A 7 -24.82 -20.16 11.54
N GLU A 8 -24.31 -21.18 10.83
CA GLU A 8 -23.13 -21.04 9.98
C GLU A 8 -23.43 -20.16 8.75
N GLY A 9 -22.39 -19.49 8.24
CA GLY A 9 -22.46 -18.70 7.01
C GLY A 9 -23.07 -17.30 7.16
N GLN A 10 -23.42 -16.87 8.38
CA GLN A 10 -23.88 -15.49 8.62
C GLN A 10 -22.71 -14.49 8.50
N PRO A 11 -22.81 -13.46 7.62
CA PRO A 11 -21.76 -12.46 7.48
C PRO A 11 -21.76 -11.48 8.66
N ASN A 12 -20.56 -11.03 9.08
CA ASN A 12 -20.45 -9.94 10.05
C ASN A 12 -20.71 -8.59 9.37
N LEU A 13 -21.72 -7.86 9.83
CA LEU A 13 -22.09 -6.54 9.32
C LEU A 13 -21.42 -5.37 10.06
N GLN A 14 -20.82 -5.63 11.23
CA GLN A 14 -20.17 -4.60 12.02
C GLN A 14 -18.78 -4.27 11.47
N PRO A 15 -18.34 -3.01 11.53
CA PRO A 15 -16.96 -2.64 11.23
C PRO A 15 -15.99 -3.47 12.07
N LEU A 16 -14.93 -3.97 11.43
CA LEU A 16 -13.89 -4.71 12.12
C LEU A 16 -13.05 -3.76 12.99
N THR A 17 -12.58 -4.25 14.12
CA THR A 17 -11.60 -3.52 14.94
C THR A 17 -10.24 -3.49 14.23
N SER A 18 -9.34 -2.58 14.62
CA SER A 18 -7.99 -2.49 14.03
C SER A 18 -7.21 -3.81 14.12
N GLU A 19 -7.37 -4.55 15.22
CA GLU A 19 -6.74 -5.87 15.41
C GLU A 19 -7.34 -6.92 14.47
N GLN A 20 -8.67 -6.93 14.33
CA GLN A 20 -9.36 -7.83 13.41
C GLN A 20 -8.99 -7.53 11.95
N HIS A 21 -8.87 -6.25 11.59
CA HIS A 21 -8.38 -5.82 10.29
C HIS A 21 -6.95 -6.31 10.04
N ALA A 22 -6.03 -6.12 10.98
CA ALA A 22 -4.65 -6.59 10.83
C ALA A 22 -4.59 -8.12 10.63
N LYS A 23 -5.39 -8.87 11.41
CA LYS A 23 -5.51 -10.33 11.28
C LYS A 23 -6.10 -10.73 9.92
N ALA A 24 -7.13 -10.02 9.44
CA ALA A 24 -7.73 -10.26 8.14
C ALA A 24 -6.71 -10.01 7.01
N THR A 25 -6.05 -8.85 7.02
CA THR A 25 -5.01 -8.49 6.05
C THR A 25 -3.89 -9.52 6.01
N ASN A 26 -3.35 -9.92 7.16
CA ASN A 26 -2.29 -10.93 7.22
C ASN A 26 -2.72 -12.29 6.66
N LYS A 27 -4.01 -12.61 6.70
CA LYS A 27 -4.56 -13.85 6.14
C LYS A 27 -4.87 -13.74 4.64
N THR A 28 -5.23 -12.55 4.15
CA THR A 28 -5.67 -12.35 2.78
C THR A 28 -4.54 -11.91 1.84
N VAL A 29 -3.49 -11.28 2.36
CA VAL A 29 -2.30 -10.94 1.59
C VAL A 29 -1.50 -12.20 1.31
N VAL A 30 -1.53 -12.66 0.06
CA VAL A 30 -0.85 -13.87 -0.42
C VAL A 30 0.08 -13.52 -1.59
N HIS A 31 1.20 -14.24 -1.71
CA HIS A 31 2.11 -14.09 -2.85
C HIS A 31 1.43 -14.57 -4.15
N PRO A 32 1.72 -13.99 -5.34
CA PRO A 32 1.11 -14.40 -6.60
C PRO A 32 1.15 -15.91 -6.87
N ASP A 33 2.27 -16.59 -6.59
CA ASP A 33 2.39 -18.03 -6.80
C ASP A 33 1.48 -18.86 -5.87
N GLU A 34 1.28 -18.37 -4.64
CA GLU A 34 0.39 -19.02 -3.68
C GLU A 34 -1.07 -18.76 -4.04
N CYS A 35 -1.40 -17.54 -4.46
CA CYS A 35 -2.71 -17.19 -4.99
C CYS A 35 -3.06 -18.09 -6.19
N TYR A 36 -2.12 -18.29 -7.13
CA TYR A 36 -2.29 -19.19 -8.27
C TYR A 36 -2.62 -20.63 -7.83
N ARG A 37 -1.86 -21.20 -6.89
CA ARG A 37 -2.12 -22.54 -6.35
C ARG A 37 -3.46 -22.63 -5.62
N MET A 38 -3.83 -21.61 -4.86
CA MET A 38 -5.11 -21.53 -4.15
C MET A 38 -6.28 -21.56 -5.14
N ILE A 39 -6.20 -20.75 -6.20
CA ILE A 39 -7.21 -20.73 -7.27
C ILE A 39 -7.32 -22.10 -7.92
N ARG A 40 -6.20 -22.72 -8.31
CA ARG A 40 -6.20 -24.08 -8.89
C ARG A 40 -6.88 -25.09 -7.98
N ARG A 41 -6.51 -25.12 -6.70
CA ARG A 41 -7.12 -26.02 -5.71
C ARG A 41 -8.63 -25.80 -5.61
N VAL A 42 -9.10 -24.56 -5.51
CA VAL A 42 -10.54 -24.27 -5.43
C VAL A 42 -11.25 -24.69 -6.71
N THR A 43 -10.66 -24.47 -7.88
CA THR A 43 -11.24 -24.89 -9.16
C THR A 43 -11.36 -26.42 -9.24
N ASP A 44 -10.35 -27.16 -8.79
CA ASP A 44 -10.37 -28.63 -8.73
C ASP A 44 -11.44 -29.15 -7.76
N GLU A 45 -11.54 -28.56 -6.57
CA GLU A 45 -12.54 -28.89 -5.55
C GLU A 45 -13.97 -28.63 -6.04
N ARG A 46 -14.18 -27.58 -6.84
CA ARG A 46 -15.49 -27.19 -7.38
C ARG A 46 -15.96 -28.08 -8.52
N ARG A 47 -15.08 -28.85 -9.17
CA ARG A 47 -15.45 -29.87 -10.16
C ARG A 47 -16.37 -29.36 -11.27
N PHE A 48 -16.09 -28.18 -11.82
CA PHE A 48 -16.95 -27.52 -12.83
C PHE A 48 -17.29 -28.40 -14.04
N LYS A 49 -16.38 -29.31 -14.44
CA LYS A 49 -16.61 -30.28 -15.53
C LYS A 49 -17.76 -31.26 -15.26
N GLN A 50 -18.16 -31.45 -13.99
CA GLN A 50 -19.24 -32.34 -13.56
C GLN A 50 -20.47 -31.58 -13.04
N ASP A 51 -20.52 -30.25 -13.24
CA ASP A 51 -21.66 -29.46 -12.78
C ASP A 51 -22.88 -29.69 -13.69
N PRO A 52 -23.99 -30.25 -13.15
CA PRO A 52 -25.17 -30.59 -13.95
C PRO A 52 -25.91 -29.35 -14.48
N TYR A 53 -25.72 -28.18 -13.88
CA TYR A 53 -26.29 -26.94 -14.39
C TYR A 53 -25.48 -26.45 -15.60
N LEU A 54 -24.15 -26.45 -15.51
CA LEU A 54 -23.30 -26.07 -16.64
C LEU A 54 -23.55 -26.94 -17.87
N GLU A 55 -23.70 -28.25 -17.67
CA GLU A 55 -24.07 -29.18 -18.73
C GLU A 55 -25.42 -28.84 -19.37
N LYS A 56 -26.46 -28.56 -18.56
CA LYS A 56 -27.79 -28.17 -19.07
C LYS A 56 -27.77 -26.87 -19.90
N PHE A 57 -26.88 -25.95 -19.56
CA PHE A 57 -26.68 -24.71 -20.32
C PHE A 57 -25.70 -24.86 -21.49
N GLY A 58 -25.13 -26.05 -21.71
CA GLY A 58 -24.12 -26.30 -22.75
C GLY A 58 -22.83 -25.52 -22.52
N LEU A 59 -22.50 -25.19 -21.27
CA LEU A 59 -21.31 -24.43 -20.89
C LEU A 59 -20.19 -25.37 -20.46
N THR A 60 -18.99 -25.10 -20.95
CA THR A 60 -17.75 -25.80 -20.57
C THR A 60 -16.76 -24.80 -19.98
N VAL A 61 -16.21 -25.12 -18.80
CA VAL A 61 -15.17 -24.31 -18.15
C VAL A 61 -13.84 -25.03 -18.30
N ASP A 62 -12.86 -24.36 -18.90
CA ASP A 62 -11.47 -24.82 -18.86
C ASP A 62 -10.92 -24.59 -17.45
N VAL A 63 -10.55 -25.68 -16.80
CA VAL A 63 -10.00 -25.70 -15.43
C VAL A 63 -8.54 -26.12 -15.41
N ASP A 64 -8.01 -26.62 -16.54
CA ASP A 64 -6.69 -27.22 -16.65
C ASP A 64 -5.65 -26.16 -16.98
N GLU A 65 -6.01 -25.09 -17.68
CA GLU A 65 -5.11 -23.96 -17.97
C GLU A 65 -5.69 -22.60 -17.63
N MET A 66 -4.86 -21.71 -17.07
CA MET A 66 -5.20 -20.29 -16.97
C MET A 66 -4.95 -19.60 -18.31
N LEU A 67 -5.76 -18.60 -18.61
CA LEU A 67 -5.63 -17.85 -19.86
C LEU A 67 -4.26 -17.17 -19.96
N MET A 68 -3.49 -17.53 -21.00
CA MET A 68 -2.21 -16.92 -21.30
C MET A 68 -2.38 -15.68 -22.16
N LEU A 69 -1.93 -14.52 -21.65
CA LEU A 69 -2.05 -13.24 -22.32
C LEU A 69 -0.66 -12.65 -22.62
N PRO A 70 -0.40 -12.15 -23.85
CA PRO A 70 0.83 -11.43 -24.15
C PRO A 70 0.84 -10.10 -23.40
N ALA A 71 1.83 -9.92 -22.52
CA ALA A 71 2.03 -8.67 -21.79
C ALA A 71 3.15 -7.83 -22.41
N ARG A 72 3.12 -6.52 -22.15
CA ARG A 72 4.20 -5.59 -22.50
C ARG A 72 4.72 -4.93 -21.23
N ILE A 73 6.03 -4.91 -21.07
CA ILE A 73 6.70 -4.16 -20.00
C ILE A 73 7.11 -2.82 -20.60
N LEU A 74 6.48 -1.74 -20.15
CA LEU A 74 6.85 -0.40 -20.56
C LEU A 74 8.16 0.02 -19.87
N PRO A 75 9.07 0.71 -20.56
CA PRO A 75 10.27 1.22 -19.93
C PRO A 75 9.88 2.24 -18.84
N PRO A 76 10.59 2.26 -17.70
CA PRO A 76 10.33 3.23 -16.66
C PRO A 76 10.54 4.66 -17.17
N PRO A 77 9.75 5.64 -16.69
CA PRO A 77 9.98 7.04 -17.02
C PRO A 77 11.29 7.54 -16.38
N LYS A 78 11.85 8.59 -16.97
CA LYS A 78 12.95 9.34 -16.35
C LYS A 78 12.36 10.36 -15.39
N ILE A 79 12.84 10.40 -14.16
CA ILE A 79 12.45 11.42 -13.19
C ILE A 79 13.59 12.44 -13.09
N ILE A 80 13.26 13.72 -13.23
CA ILE A 80 14.24 14.80 -13.27
C ILE A 80 14.11 15.63 -11.99
N TYR A 81 15.24 15.84 -11.31
CA TYR A 81 15.37 16.69 -10.13
C TYR A 81 16.53 17.66 -10.29
N LYS A 82 16.62 18.67 -9.43
CA LYS A 82 17.77 19.58 -9.42
C LYS A 82 18.94 18.99 -8.63
N SER A 83 20.16 19.21 -9.11
CA SER A 83 21.37 18.77 -8.42
C SER A 83 21.47 19.34 -7.01
N SER A 84 21.82 18.46 -6.04
CA SER A 84 22.03 18.86 -4.64
C SER A 84 23.30 19.69 -4.44
N HIS A 85 24.32 19.56 -5.30
CA HIS A 85 25.68 20.08 -5.06
C HIS A 85 26.02 21.39 -5.80
N GLY A 86 25.06 22.30 -6.01
CA GLY A 86 25.31 23.60 -6.64
C GLY A 86 25.79 23.55 -8.10
N ALA A 87 26.04 22.36 -8.64
CA ALA A 87 26.31 22.13 -10.05
C ALA A 87 25.04 22.48 -10.83
N GLN A 88 25.15 23.43 -11.76
CA GLN A 88 24.11 23.71 -12.74
C GLN A 88 23.84 22.44 -13.55
N GLY A 89 22.76 21.74 -13.23
CA GLY A 89 22.38 20.53 -13.95
C GLY A 89 21.18 19.80 -13.36
N ASP A 90 20.38 19.26 -14.26
CA ASP A 90 19.32 18.31 -13.98
C ASP A 90 19.92 16.93 -13.67
N VAL A 91 19.50 16.32 -12.56
CA VAL A 91 19.84 14.94 -12.20
C VAL A 91 18.68 14.04 -12.57
N ILE A 92 18.99 13.00 -13.35
CA ILE A 92 18.00 12.00 -13.77
C ILE A 92 18.06 10.82 -12.81
N GLU A 93 17.00 10.66 -12.00
CA GLU A 93 16.81 9.50 -11.14
C GLU A 93 16.28 8.31 -11.95
N ARG A 94 16.89 7.14 -11.75
CA ARG A 94 16.45 5.90 -12.39
C ARG A 94 15.38 5.23 -11.53
N VAL A 95 14.18 5.07 -12.08
CA VAL A 95 13.10 4.33 -11.45
C VAL A 95 13.37 2.83 -11.56
N GLN A 96 13.48 2.15 -10.43
CA GLN A 96 13.56 0.69 -10.34
C GLN A 96 12.21 0.13 -9.91
N ILE A 97 11.53 -0.61 -10.79
CA ILE A 97 10.26 -1.31 -10.47
C ILE A 97 9.25 -0.36 -9.79
N GLY A 98 9.02 0.81 -10.38
CA GLY A 98 8.09 1.82 -9.85
C GLY A 98 8.55 2.55 -8.58
N LYS A 99 9.77 2.31 -8.09
CA LYS A 99 10.35 2.98 -6.92
C LYS A 99 11.56 3.83 -7.33
N TRP A 100 11.73 4.96 -6.65
CA TRP A 100 12.91 5.81 -6.77
C TRP A 100 13.24 6.40 -5.40
N TRP A 101 14.51 6.78 -5.20
CA TRP A 101 14.98 7.41 -3.99
C TRP A 101 15.07 8.93 -4.19
N LEU A 102 14.82 9.70 -3.14
CA LEU A 102 14.89 11.16 -3.19
C LEU A 102 16.16 11.62 -2.46
N ASN A 103 17.26 11.75 -3.21
CA ASN A 103 18.53 12.32 -2.72
C ASN A 103 18.85 13.70 -3.32
N ASN A 104 17.99 14.19 -4.23
CA ASN A 104 18.15 15.43 -4.97
C ASN A 104 17.23 16.54 -4.47
N ARG A 105 17.46 17.79 -4.89
CA ARG A 105 16.54 18.90 -4.62
C ARG A 105 15.31 18.83 -5.52
N PHE A 106 14.17 19.26 -5.00
CA PHE A 106 12.95 19.41 -5.79
C PHE A 106 13.18 20.33 -7.00
N ASP A 107 12.55 20.00 -8.13
CA ASP A 107 12.62 20.81 -9.36
C ASP A 107 12.10 22.24 -9.12
N LYS A 108 10.95 22.35 -8.47
CA LYS A 108 10.40 23.62 -7.98
C LYS A 108 10.47 23.66 -6.46
N THR A 109 11.25 24.60 -5.95
CA THR A 109 11.34 24.88 -4.52
C THR A 109 10.34 25.97 -4.14
N CYS A 110 9.81 25.91 -2.92
CA CYS A 110 8.98 26.96 -2.34
C CYS A 110 9.67 27.45 -1.07
N GLU A 111 9.63 28.77 -0.84
CA GLU A 111 10.18 29.39 0.36
C GLU A 111 9.16 29.30 1.50
N ILE A 112 9.54 28.66 2.61
CA ILE A 112 8.71 28.62 3.83
C ILE A 112 9.09 29.82 4.69
N ARG A 113 8.30 30.89 4.61
CA ARG A 113 8.52 32.12 5.40
C ARG A 113 7.97 32.04 6.82
N THR A 114 6.78 31.44 6.95
CA THR A 114 6.05 31.35 8.21
C THR A 114 5.50 29.95 8.36
N TRP A 115 5.72 29.36 9.53
CA TRP A 115 5.22 28.04 9.90
C TRP A 115 4.96 28.00 11.41
N ALA A 116 4.13 27.06 11.85
CA ALA A 116 3.82 26.86 13.26
C ALA A 116 3.63 25.38 13.55
N VAL A 117 3.88 24.97 14.80
CA VAL A 117 3.58 23.61 15.27
C VAL A 117 2.42 23.68 16.24
N VAL A 118 1.37 22.92 15.95
CA VAL A 118 0.22 22.77 16.84
C VAL A 118 0.20 21.34 17.35
N LEU A 119 0.39 21.20 18.67
CA LEU A 119 0.28 19.92 19.34
C LEU A 119 -1.18 19.71 19.74
N VAL A 120 -1.87 18.81 19.03
CA VAL A 120 -3.25 18.43 19.36
C VAL A 120 -3.23 17.18 20.21
N SER A 121 -3.67 17.29 21.46
CA SER A 121 -3.74 16.19 22.43
C SER A 121 -4.95 16.41 23.33
N GLU A 122 -5.67 15.34 23.67
CA GLU A 122 -6.76 15.37 24.65
C GLU A 122 -6.25 15.55 26.09
N ARG A 123 -4.97 15.28 26.32
CA ARG A 123 -4.29 15.44 27.62
C ARG A 123 -3.29 16.58 27.57
N GLU A 124 -3.02 17.17 28.74
CA GLU A 124 -1.91 18.12 28.86
C GLU A 124 -0.61 17.50 28.34
N PRO A 125 0.18 18.26 27.58
CA PRO A 125 1.33 17.72 26.91
C PRO A 125 2.44 17.39 27.90
N ASP A 126 2.91 16.15 27.88
CA ASP A 126 4.03 15.72 28.71
C ASP A 126 5.35 16.34 28.21
N ASN A 127 6.34 16.45 29.09
CA ASN A 127 7.67 16.97 28.84
C ASN A 127 8.36 16.33 27.61
N ARG A 128 8.04 15.07 27.28
CA ARG A 128 8.52 14.43 26.04
C ARG A 128 7.94 15.06 24.79
N GLN A 129 6.63 15.32 24.76
CA GLN A 129 5.96 15.92 23.59
C GLN A 129 6.40 17.38 23.40
N ILE A 130 6.56 18.11 24.50
CA ILE A 130 7.11 19.47 24.49
C ILE A 130 8.54 19.48 23.94
N ARG A 131 9.40 18.56 24.41
CA ARG A 131 10.77 18.41 23.89
C ARG A 131 10.79 18.08 22.40
N LEU A 132 10.02 17.09 21.96
CA LEU A 132 9.93 16.72 20.55
C LEU A 132 9.49 17.88 19.67
N THR A 133 8.50 18.65 20.12
CA THR A 133 7.99 19.83 19.41
C THR A 133 9.08 20.90 19.29
N ARG A 134 9.83 21.13 20.38
CA ARG A 134 10.96 22.07 20.39
C ARG A 134 12.11 21.61 19.50
N ASP A 135 12.47 20.33 19.56
CA ASP A 135 13.56 19.75 18.77
C ASP A 135 13.22 19.79 17.28
N PHE A 136 11.98 19.47 16.93
CA PHE A 136 11.47 19.62 15.57
C PHE A 136 11.51 21.06 15.11
N ALA A 137 11.10 21.99 15.98
CA ALA A 137 11.09 23.40 15.66
C ALA A 137 12.51 23.97 15.41
N GLN A 138 13.48 23.55 16.22
CA GLN A 138 14.88 23.92 16.04
C GLN A 138 15.47 23.32 14.76
N ARG A 139 15.19 22.04 14.47
CA ARG A 139 15.66 21.39 13.24
C ARG A 139 15.10 22.03 11.98
N ILE A 140 13.80 22.36 11.94
CA ILE A 140 13.23 23.08 10.80
C ILE A 140 13.92 24.41 10.62
N SER A 141 14.15 25.16 11.69
CA SER A 141 14.80 26.46 11.62
C SER A 141 16.23 26.35 11.09
N GLN A 142 16.99 25.35 11.54
CA GLN A 142 18.34 25.10 11.04
C GLN A 142 18.36 24.71 9.56
N VAL A 143 17.46 23.80 9.15
CA VAL A 143 17.34 23.38 7.76
C VAL A 143 16.94 24.55 6.87
N LEU A 144 16.00 25.40 7.28
CA LEU A 144 15.60 26.57 6.50
C LEU A 144 16.74 27.59 6.32
N ILE A 145 17.69 27.67 7.26
CA ILE A 145 18.87 28.54 7.16
C ILE A 145 19.93 27.94 6.21
N GLU A 146 20.13 26.61 6.23
CA GLU A 146 21.13 25.93 5.38
C GLU A 146 20.74 25.89 3.88
N PHE A 147 19.49 26.18 3.54
CA PHE A 147 18.97 26.19 2.17
C PHE A 147 18.73 27.61 1.58
N LEU A 148 19.01 28.68 2.33
CA LEU A 148 19.06 30.08 1.87
C LEU A 148 20.51 30.48 1.49
#